data_AF-A0A081NA80-F1
#
_entry.id   AF-A0A081NA80-F1
#
_cell.length_a   1.000
_cell.length_b   1.000
_cell.length_c   1.000
_cell.angle_alpha   90.00
_cell.angle_beta   90.00
_cell.angle_gamma   90.00
#
_symmetry.space_group_name_H-M   'P 1'
#
loop_
_entity.id
_entity.type
_entity.pdbx_description
1 polymer ?
#
loop_
_entity_poly.entity_id
_entity_poly.type
_entity_poly.pdbx_seq_one_letter_code
_entity_poly.pdbx_strand_id
1 'polypeptide(L)'
;MWGSVEGIAILLVVSSFPVAVRFTGLACSYNICATLFAGMGTMIGLWLIRVTGDLASPGYYLAISGLTGAVGAYCLGLRQGTKPAVGRLSGVCRACHTAWG
;
A
#
# COMPACT_ATOMS: atom_id res chain seq x y z
N MET A 1 -3.46 -7.36 -13.33
CA MET A 1 -4.42 -7.01 -12.26
C MET A 1 -3.80 -6.27 -11.07
N TRP A 2 -2.50 -6.42 -10.78
CA TRP A 2 -1.85 -5.72 -9.65
C TRP A 2 -1.46 -4.26 -9.94
N GLY A 3 -1.14 -3.90 -11.20
CA GLY A 3 -0.76 -2.53 -11.56
C GLY A 3 -1.91 -1.50 -11.53
N SER A 4 -3.17 -1.95 -11.60
CA SER A 4 -4.33 -1.05 -11.67
C SER A 4 -4.63 -0.38 -10.33
N VAL A 5 -4.44 -1.10 -9.21
CA VAL A 5 -4.76 -0.58 -7.87
C VAL A 5 -3.74 0.47 -7.42
N GLU A 6 -2.45 0.20 -7.66
CA GLU A 6 -1.36 1.13 -7.33
C GLU A 6 -1.41 2.41 -8.20
N GLY A 7 -1.73 2.25 -9.49
CA GLY A 7 -1.84 3.38 -10.42
C GLY A 7 -2.96 4.35 -10.05
N ILE A 8 -4.15 3.86 -9.70
CA ILE A 8 -5.29 4.72 -9.35
C ILE A 8 -4.98 5.52 -8.08
N ALA A 9 -4.33 4.92 -7.08
CA ALA A 9 -3.96 5.60 -5.85
C ALA A 9 -3.03 6.80 -6.11
N ILE A 10 -1.99 6.60 -6.93
CA ILE A 10 -1.06 7.69 -7.29
C ILE A 10 -1.77 8.77 -8.10
N LEU A 11 -2.69 8.40 -9.01
CA LEU A 11 -3.46 9.37 -9.79
C LEU A 11 -4.33 10.27 -8.91
N LEU A 12 -4.96 9.71 -7.87
CA LEU A 12 -5.74 10.48 -6.91
C LEU A 12 -4.86 11.49 -6.15
N VAL A 13 -3.69 11.05 -5.69
CA VAL A 13 -2.71 11.93 -5.02
C VAL A 13 -2.25 13.05 -5.97
N VAL A 14 -1.86 12.71 -7.20
CA VAL A 14 -1.41 13.67 -8.21
C VAL A 14 -2.50 14.68 -8.58
N SER A 15 -3.76 14.24 -8.64
CA SER A 15 -4.89 15.11 -8.96
C SER A 15 -5.14 16.19 -7.90
N SER A 16 -4.67 15.97 -6.67
CA SER A 16 -4.80 16.89 -5.54
C SER A 16 -3.76 18.03 -5.59
N PHE A 17 -2.69 17.89 -6.39
CA PHE A 17 -1.65 18.90 -6.56
C PHE A 17 -1.82 19.73 -7.85
N PRO A 18 -1.46 21.03 -7.83
CA PRO A 18 -1.50 21.87 -9.02
C PRO A 18 -0.50 21.40 -10.09
N VAL A 19 -0.85 21.58 -11.36
CA VAL A 19 -0.17 20.97 -12.52
C VAL A 19 1.34 21.24 -12.54
N ALA A 20 1.77 22.43 -12.10
CA ALA A 20 3.17 22.85 -12.10
C ALA A 20 4.08 22.06 -11.13
N VAL A 21 3.54 21.42 -10.09
CA VAL A 21 4.35 20.78 -9.02
C VAL A 21 4.02 19.31 -8.79
N ARG A 22 3.27 18.67 -9.69
CA ARG A 22 2.82 17.27 -9.52
C ARG A 22 3.97 16.27 -9.33
N PHE A 23 4.98 16.35 -10.19
CA PHE A 23 6.12 15.41 -10.15
C PHE A 23 7.05 15.67 -8.95
N THR A 24 7.32 16.94 -8.65
CA THR A 24 8.19 17.32 -7.52
C THR A 24 7.52 17.06 -6.18
N GLY A 25 6.22 17.32 -6.07
CA GLY A 25 5.43 17.05 -4.87
C GLY A 25 5.34 15.56 -4.55
N LEU A 26 5.12 14.71 -5.56
CA LEU A 26 5.16 13.25 -5.39
C LEU A 26 6.55 12.76 -4.95
N ALA A 27 7.60 13.20 -5.64
CA ALA A 27 8.97 12.78 -5.33
C ALA A 27 9.41 13.21 -3.92
N CYS A 28 9.06 14.43 -3.50
CA CYS A 28 9.34 14.93 -2.16
C CYS A 28 8.59 14.13 -1.09
N SER A 29 7.29 13.91 -1.28
CA SER A 29 6.45 13.14 -0.36
C SER A 29 6.94 11.70 -0.22
N TYR A 30 7.31 11.06 -1.34
CA TYR A 30 7.86 9.70 -1.34
C TYR A 30 9.19 9.64 -0.61
N ASN A 31 10.13 10.55 -0.89
CA ASN A 31 11.43 10.56 -0.21
C ASN A 31 11.30 10.81 1.29
N ILE A 32 10.43 11.74 1.71
CA ILE A 32 10.18 12.02 3.14
C ILE A 32 9.61 10.77 3.83
N CYS A 33 8.56 10.17 3.28
CA CYS A 33 7.98 8.95 3.84
C CYS A 33 8.99 7.80 3.85
N ALA A 34 9.71 7.59 2.75
CA ALA A 34 10.70 6.54 2.64
C ALA A 34 11.80 6.72 3.68
N THR A 35 12.35 7.92 3.87
CA THR A 35 13.36 8.16 4.90
C THR A 35 12.82 7.95 6.31
N LEU A 36 11.59 8.37 6.59
CA LEU A 36 10.98 8.18 7.91
C LEU A 36 10.72 6.70 8.24
N PHE A 37 10.22 5.93 7.27
CA PHE A 37 9.78 4.55 7.50
C PHE A 37 10.79 3.48 7.13
N ALA A 38 11.82 3.78 6.33
CA ALA A 38 12.85 2.81 5.92
C ALA A 38 13.57 2.17 7.12
N GLY A 39 13.77 2.92 8.19
CA GLY A 39 14.44 2.44 9.40
C GLY A 39 13.53 1.79 10.43
N MET A 40 12.22 2.07 10.41
CA MET A 40 11.32 1.67 11.51
C MET A 40 11.20 0.15 11.65
N GLY A 41 11.07 -0.59 10.54
CA GLY A 41 11.02 -2.05 10.58
C GLY A 41 12.31 -2.68 11.11
N THR A 42 13.45 -2.18 10.65
CA THR A 42 14.77 -2.66 11.08
C THR A 42 15.07 -2.29 12.53
N MET A 43 14.65 -1.11 12.99
CA MET A 43 14.81 -0.69 14.39
C MET A 43 13.99 -1.57 15.33
N ILE A 44 12.74 -1.87 14.99
CA ILE A 44 11.89 -2.77 15.78
C ILE A 44 12.50 -4.17 15.80
N GLY A 45 12.91 -4.69 14.64
CA GLY A 45 13.59 -5.99 14.55
C GLY A 45 14.87 -6.04 15.39
N LEU A 46 15.71 -5.01 15.31
CA LEU A 46 16.95 -4.93 16.06
C LEU A 46 16.73 -4.78 17.57
N TRP A 47 15.73 -3.99 17.98
CA TRP A 47 15.34 -3.87 19.38
C TRP A 47 14.85 -5.21 19.94
N LEU A 48 14.06 -5.94 19.15
CA LEU A 48 13.54 -7.25 19.54
C LEU A 48 14.67 -8.29 19.64
N ILE A 49 15.69 -8.23 18.78
CA ILE A 49 16.90 -9.05 18.92
C ILE A 49 17.68 -8.67 20.19
N ARG A 50 17.79 -7.38 20.53
CA ARG A 50 18.50 -6.92 21.75
C ARG A 50 17.82 -7.37 23.05
N VAL A 51 16.48 -7.43 23.08
CA VAL A 51 15.72 -7.84 24.26
C VAL A 51 15.65 -9.36 24.38
N THR A 52 15.47 -10.08 23.27
CA THR A 52 15.29 -11.54 23.27
C THR A 52 16.62 -12.31 23.16
N GLY A 53 17.69 -11.70 22.63
CA GLY A 53 18.98 -12.34 22.39
C GLY A 53 19.00 -13.36 21.25
N ASP A 54 17.87 -13.56 20.57
CA ASP A 54 17.65 -14.58 19.55
C ASP A 54 17.47 -13.96 18.16
N LEU A 55 18.15 -14.51 17.15
CA LEU A 55 18.14 -13.99 15.78
C LEU A 55 16.84 -14.30 15.00
N ALA A 56 16.00 -15.23 15.47
CA ALA A 56 14.71 -15.55 14.85
C ALA A 56 13.57 -14.62 15.31
N SER A 57 13.83 -13.78 16.31
CA SER A 57 12.96 -12.74 16.85
C SER A 57 12.16 -11.91 15.81
N PRO A 58 12.76 -11.32 14.76
CA PRO A 58 12.00 -10.57 13.74
C PRO A 58 11.04 -11.46 12.93
N GLY A 59 11.29 -12.77 12.82
CA GLY A 59 10.37 -13.72 12.20
C GLY A 59 9.06 -13.87 12.96
N TYR A 60 9.11 -13.87 14.30
CA TYR A 60 7.90 -13.91 15.13
C TYR A 60 7.07 -12.64 14.98
N TYR A 61 7.70 -11.47 14.85
CA TYR A 61 7.00 -10.22 14.59
C TYR A 61 6.24 -10.25 13.26
N LEU A 62 6.85 -10.78 12.20
CA LEU A 62 6.22 -10.95 10.89
C LEU A 62 5.10 -12.01 10.91
N ALA A 63 5.26 -13.08 11.69
CA ALA A 63 4.21 -14.07 11.86
C ALA A 63 2.97 -13.49 12.57
N ILE A 64 3.17 -12.69 13.61
CA ILE A 64 2.08 -12.02 14.35
C ILE A 64 1.37 -10.98 13.47
N SER A 65 2.11 -10.20 12.67
CA SER A 65 1.49 -9.22 11.77
C SER A 65 0.66 -9.92 10.67
N GLY A 66 1.15 -11.03 10.13
CA GLY A 66 0.42 -11.88 9.19
C GLY A 66 -0.86 -12.48 9.81
N LEU A 67 -0.78 -12.99 11.04
CA LEU A 67 -1.94 -13.49 11.78
C LEU A 67 -2.98 -12.40 12.02
N THR A 68 -2.55 -11.19 12.38
CA THR A 68 -3.46 -10.05 12.58
C THR A 68 -4.19 -9.68 11.29
N GLY A 69 -3.48 -9.68 10.16
CA GLY A 69 -4.09 -9.48 8.84
C GLY A 69 -5.07 -10.60 8.45
N ALA A 70 -4.72 -11.86 8.73
CA ALA A 70 -5.59 -13.01 8.49
C ALA A 70 -6.86 -12.95 9.35
N VAL A 71 -6.76 -12.55 10.63
CA VAL A 71 -7.91 -12.34 11.51
C VAL A 71 -8.77 -11.19 11.00
N GLY A 72 -8.17 -10.07 10.57
CA GLY A 72 -8.91 -8.95 9.98
C GLY A 72 -9.65 -9.35 8.71
N ALA A 73 -8.99 -10.09 7.81
CA ALA A 73 -9.59 -10.61 6.59
C ALA A 73 -10.69 -11.63 6.88
N TYR A 74 -10.53 -12.48 7.88
CA TYR A 74 -11.55 -13.43 8.32
C TYR A 74 -12.79 -12.68 8.88
N CYS A 75 -12.58 -11.72 9.78
CA CYS A 75 -13.66 -10.89 10.35
C CYS A 75 -14.39 -10.04 9.30
N LEU A 76 -13.68 -9.51 8.31
CA LEU A 76 -14.27 -8.74 7.20
C LEU A 76 -14.93 -9.64 6.17
N GLY A 77 -14.39 -10.84 5.91
CA GLY A 77 -14.98 -11.85 5.04
C GLY A 77 -16.35 -12.32 5.52
N LEU A 78 -16.55 -12.37 6.84
CA LEU A 78 -17.87 -12.62 7.44
C LEU A 78 -18.86 -11.45 7.24
N ARG A 79 -18.38 -10.24 6.90
CA ARG A 79 -19.19 -9.03 6.70
C ARG A 79 -19.40 -8.65 5.24
N GLN A 80 -18.82 -9.35 4.26
CA GLN A 80 -19.02 -9.06 2.84
C GLN A 80 -20.37 -9.59 2.33
N GLY A 81 -21.45 -9.18 2.99
CA GLY A 81 -22.78 -9.11 2.40
C GLY A 81 -22.94 -7.77 1.67
N THR A 82 -22.98 -7.83 0.34
CA THR A 82 -23.46 -6.79 -0.60
C THR A 82 -22.48 -5.74 -1.17
N LYS A 83 -22.11 -6.03 -2.44
CA LYS A 83 -22.00 -5.17 -3.65
C LYS A 83 -20.83 -4.15 -3.76
N PRO A 84 -19.83 -4.41 -4.62
CA PRO A 84 -19.00 -3.35 -5.18
C PRO A 84 -19.74 -2.67 -6.34
N ALA A 85 -19.92 -1.35 -6.26
CA ALA A 85 -20.37 -0.51 -7.38
C ALA A 85 -19.22 -0.32 -8.39
N VAL A 86 -18.82 -1.41 -9.06
CA VAL A 86 -17.78 -1.45 -10.09
C VAL A 86 -18.35 -1.16 -11.49
N GLY A 87 -19.26 -0.18 -11.60
CA GLY A 87 -19.96 0.13 -12.85
C GLY A 87 -19.36 1.26 -13.67
N ARG A 88 -18.52 2.13 -13.10
CA ARG A 88 -18.11 3.40 -13.73
C ARG A 88 -16.68 3.42 -14.30
N LEU A 89 -15.86 2.40 -14.00
CA LEU A 89 -14.47 2.31 -14.46
C LEU A 89 -14.29 1.58 -15.80
N SER A 90 -15.34 0.92 -16.31
CA SER A 90 -15.31 0.22 -17.61
C SER A 90 -15.18 1.16 -18.82
N GLY A 91 -15.52 2.45 -18.66
CA GLY A 91 -15.32 3.47 -19.69
C GLY A 91 -13.86 3.89 -19.88
N VAL A 92 -13.08 3.94 -18.80
CA VAL A 92 -11.65 4.34 -18.82
C VAL A 92 -10.77 3.27 -19.46
N CYS A 93 -11.02 1.99 -19.16
CA CYS A 93 -10.27 0.88 -19.78
C CYS A 93 -10.48 0.80 -21.30
N ARG A 94 -11.67 1.15 -21.81
CA ARG A 94 -11.95 1.10 -23.25
C ARG A 94 -11.24 2.24 -24.00
N ALA A 95 -11.15 3.42 -23.40
CA ALA A 95 -10.45 4.58 -23.97
C ALA A 95 -8.92 4.38 -24.02
N CYS A 96 -8.33 3.73 -23.01
CA CYS A 96 -6.88 3.47 -23.00
C CYS A 96 -6.45 2.41 -24.03
N HIS A 97 -7.29 1.41 -24.31
CA HIS A 97 -6.97 0.35 -25.27
C HIS A 97 -7.04 0.81 -26.74
N THR A 98 -7.79 1.89 -27.04
CA THR A 98 -7.89 2.46 -28.40
C THR A 98 -6.91 3.60 -28.67
N ALA A 99 -6.20 4.09 -27.65
CA ALA A 99 -5.22 5.18 -27.80
C ALA A 99 -3.77 4.68 -28.07
N TRP A 100 -3.56 3.37 -28.09
CA TRP A 100 -2.28 2.71 -28.39
C TRP A 100 -2.42 1.73 -29.56
N GLY A 101 -3.11 2.15 -30.62
CA GLY A 101 -3.26 1.44 -31.90
C GLY A 101 -2.87 2.32 -33.07
#